data_AF-A0A356BYU7-F1
#
_entry.id   AF-A0A356BYU7-F1
#
_cell.length_a   1.000
_cell.length_b   1.000
_cell.length_c   1.000
_cell.angle_alpha   90.00
_cell.angle_beta   90.00
_cell.angle_gamma   90.00
#
_symmetry.space_group_name_H-M   'P 1'
#
loop_
_entity.id
_entity.type
_entity.pdbx_description
1 polymer ?
#
loop_
_entity_poly.entity_id
_entity_poly.type
_entity_poly.pdbx_seq_one_letter_code
_entity_poly.pdbx_strand_id
1 'polypeptide(L)'
;MYPMDVRVLPVAYGMIELSRRSNLEDFIRYMCLWSAFNNIYQFVGDQDGFGSRLQYDAQQQIRTREVMGYHLPRVETRSDTDSFLHAIGKLDNSQTERWLSLPGVSFFVNRTPQGAKGNNLSGRRELFDRQGQRINGVLNRTRTVDPRYPYYAPIDLEKYEAFQAGDLSHLQLLSEQLAMLLYTVRNNLMHGHKEVMSQNDGEVVFNAYPLLEFLVSCFVKIPRVREW
;
A
#
# COMPACT_ATOMS: atom_id res chain seq x y z
N MET A 1 -6.02 -20.29 -3.85
CA MET A 1 -6.61 -20.15 -5.21
C MET A 1 -6.02 -18.96 -5.96
N TYR A 2 -4.76 -18.60 -5.68
CA TYR A 2 -4.00 -17.57 -6.39
C TYR A 2 -2.74 -18.23 -6.97
N PRO A 3 -2.20 -17.73 -8.08
CA PRO A 3 -2.64 -16.55 -8.84
C PRO A 3 -3.81 -16.84 -9.82
N MET A 4 -4.74 -15.88 -9.94
CA MET A 4 -5.87 -15.89 -10.88
C MET A 4 -5.44 -15.49 -12.30
N ASP A 5 -6.24 -15.79 -13.32
CA ASP A 5 -6.03 -15.23 -14.66
C ASP A 5 -6.43 -13.75 -14.68
N VAL A 6 -5.49 -12.83 -14.89
CA VAL A 6 -5.76 -11.39 -14.88
C VAL A 6 -6.80 -10.95 -15.91
N ARG A 7 -7.03 -11.73 -16.97
CA ARG A 7 -7.98 -11.40 -18.04
C ARG A 7 -9.43 -11.35 -17.57
N VAL A 8 -9.75 -11.94 -16.42
CA VAL A 8 -11.08 -11.81 -15.79
C VAL A 8 -11.29 -10.45 -15.12
N LEU A 9 -10.21 -9.66 -14.97
CA LEU A 9 -10.18 -8.32 -14.39
C LEU A 9 -9.67 -7.32 -15.45
N PRO A 10 -10.53 -6.85 -16.38
CA PRO A 10 -10.10 -6.09 -17.55
C PRO A 10 -9.39 -4.78 -17.19
N VAL A 11 -9.81 -4.11 -16.11
CA VAL A 11 -9.16 -2.90 -15.61
C VAL A 11 -7.76 -3.23 -15.09
N ALA A 12 -7.61 -4.25 -14.25
CA ALA A 12 -6.31 -4.67 -13.74
C ALA A 12 -5.36 -5.08 -14.88
N TYR A 13 -5.86 -5.86 -15.85
CA TYR A 13 -5.09 -6.25 -17.04
C TYR A 13 -4.57 -5.05 -17.83
N GLY A 14 -5.46 -4.11 -18.19
CA GLY A 14 -5.08 -2.91 -18.95
C GLY A 14 -4.07 -2.04 -18.21
N MET A 15 -4.21 -1.90 -16.89
CA MET A 15 -3.29 -1.13 -16.07
C MET A 15 -1.90 -1.78 -15.94
N ILE A 16 -1.83 -3.11 -15.83
CA ILE A 16 -0.54 -3.82 -15.79
C ILE A 16 0.17 -3.77 -17.15
N GLU A 17 -0.57 -3.91 -18.26
CA GLU A 17 0.00 -3.73 -19.60
C GLU A 17 0.52 -2.30 -19.79
N LEU A 18 -0.23 -1.30 -19.30
CA LEU A 18 0.20 0.09 -19.35
C LEU A 18 1.49 0.32 -18.55
N SER A 19 1.58 -0.20 -17.32
CA SER A 19 2.76 0.00 -16.44
C SER A 19 4.07 -0.55 -17.01
N ARG A 20 3.99 -1.46 -17.98
CA ARG A 20 5.15 -2.12 -18.59
C ARG A 20 5.72 -1.40 -19.81
N ARG A 21 5.02 -0.39 -20.33
CA ARG A 21 5.53 0.39 -21.48
C ARG A 21 6.85 1.06 -21.12
N SER A 22 7.86 0.89 -21.97
CA SER A 22 9.25 1.31 -21.72
C SER A 22 9.42 2.82 -21.55
N ASN A 23 8.52 3.62 -22.14
CA ASN A 23 8.58 5.08 -22.16
C ASN A 23 7.87 5.77 -20.99
N LEU A 24 7.39 5.03 -19.99
CA LEU A 24 6.72 5.61 -18.83
C LEU A 24 7.70 5.90 -17.70
N GLU A 25 7.52 7.05 -17.07
CA GLU A 25 8.15 7.42 -15.80
C GLU A 25 7.68 6.50 -14.67
N ASP A 26 8.54 6.24 -13.68
CA ASP A 26 8.27 5.34 -12.55
C ASP A 26 6.99 5.70 -11.79
N PHE A 27 6.69 7.00 -11.68
CA PHE A 27 5.43 7.50 -11.13
C PHE A 27 4.21 6.91 -11.84
N ILE A 28 4.17 7.00 -13.17
CA ILE A 28 3.04 6.52 -13.96
C ILE A 28 2.93 5.01 -13.84
N ARG A 29 4.08 4.30 -13.89
CA ARG A 29 4.12 2.85 -13.73
C ARG A 29 3.57 2.41 -12.38
N TYR A 30 3.98 3.08 -11.30
CA TYR A 30 3.49 2.83 -9.95
C TYR A 30 1.99 3.07 -9.84
N MET A 31 1.49 4.20 -10.35
CA MET A 31 0.06 4.52 -10.29
C MET A 31 -0.81 3.56 -11.12
N CYS A 32 -0.30 3.07 -12.25
CA CYS A 32 -0.96 2.02 -13.03
C CYS A 32 -1.04 0.72 -12.22
N LEU A 33 0.08 0.23 -11.67
CA LEU A 33 0.07 -0.97 -10.83
C LEU A 33 -0.81 -0.82 -9.58
N TRP A 34 -0.83 0.36 -8.96
CA TRP A 34 -1.70 0.60 -7.81
C TRP A 34 -3.17 0.51 -8.21
N SER A 35 -3.54 1.09 -9.36
CA SER A 35 -4.90 1.01 -9.89
C SER A 35 -5.29 -0.45 -10.22
N ALA A 36 -4.34 -1.24 -10.74
CA ALA A 36 -4.54 -2.67 -10.92
C ALA A 36 -4.76 -3.39 -9.60
N PHE A 37 -3.91 -3.13 -8.60
CA PHE A 37 -4.02 -3.73 -7.27
C PHE A 37 -5.34 -3.35 -6.60
N ASN A 38 -5.80 -2.10 -6.71
CA ASN A 38 -7.10 -1.65 -6.25
C ASN A 38 -8.24 -2.48 -6.81
N ASN A 39 -8.25 -2.70 -8.12
CA ASN A 39 -9.27 -3.55 -8.74
C ASN A 39 -9.18 -5.01 -8.26
N ILE A 40 -7.97 -5.54 -8.06
CA ILE A 40 -7.73 -6.89 -7.56
C ILE A 40 -8.21 -7.06 -6.12
N TYR A 41 -7.80 -6.20 -5.17
CA TYR A 41 -8.16 -6.41 -3.77
C TYR A 41 -9.64 -6.15 -3.49
N GLN A 42 -10.29 -5.26 -4.26
CA GLN A 42 -11.74 -5.08 -4.19
C GLN A 42 -12.46 -6.36 -4.66
N PHE A 43 -12.03 -6.95 -5.78
CA PHE A 43 -12.58 -8.22 -6.25
C PHE A 43 -12.38 -9.36 -5.26
N VAL A 44 -11.19 -9.47 -4.65
CA VAL A 44 -10.91 -10.45 -3.59
C VAL A 44 -11.84 -10.24 -2.38
N GLY A 45 -12.01 -8.98 -1.96
CA GLY A 45 -12.94 -8.63 -0.89
C GLY A 45 -14.38 -9.03 -1.21
N ASP A 46 -14.86 -8.75 -2.42
CA ASP A 46 -16.21 -9.11 -2.85
C ASP A 46 -16.45 -10.63 -2.86
N GLN A 47 -15.49 -11.41 -3.35
CA GLN A 47 -15.54 -12.89 -3.34
C GLN A 47 -15.67 -13.45 -1.91
N ASP A 48 -15.04 -12.80 -0.93
CA ASP A 48 -15.09 -13.19 0.48
C ASP A 48 -16.29 -12.58 1.23
N GLY A 49 -17.16 -11.84 0.55
CA GLY A 49 -18.27 -11.12 1.17
C GLY A 49 -17.82 -9.93 2.04
N PHE A 50 -16.58 -9.48 1.90
CA PHE A 50 -16.03 -8.28 2.53
C PHE A 50 -16.46 -6.98 1.82
N GLY A 51 -17.19 -7.10 0.72
CA GLY A 51 -17.74 -6.01 -0.06
C GLY A 51 -18.78 -5.15 0.66
N SER A 52 -19.25 -4.14 -0.06
CA SER A 52 -20.25 -3.17 0.41
C SER A 52 -21.61 -3.83 0.65
N ARG A 53 -22.31 -3.46 1.72
CA ARG A 53 -23.62 -4.06 2.09
C ARG A 53 -24.71 -3.01 2.29
N LEU A 54 -25.93 -3.33 1.88
CA LEU A 54 -27.09 -2.50 2.17
C LEU A 54 -27.37 -2.50 3.68
N GLN A 55 -27.74 -1.34 4.22
CA GLN A 55 -28.21 -1.22 5.59
C GLN A 55 -29.74 -1.36 5.63
N TYR A 56 -30.23 -2.15 6.58
CA TYR A 56 -31.65 -2.38 6.80
C TYR A 56 -32.08 -1.81 8.16
N ASP A 57 -33.34 -1.41 8.30
CA ASP A 57 -33.94 -1.03 9.58
C ASP A 57 -34.47 -2.24 10.34
N ALA A 58 -35.11 -2.00 11.49
CA ALA A 58 -35.69 -3.05 12.33
C ALA A 58 -36.82 -3.83 11.64
N GLN A 59 -37.41 -3.27 10.57
CA GLN A 59 -38.49 -3.85 9.77
C GLN A 59 -37.97 -4.50 8.47
N GLN A 60 -36.66 -4.68 8.33
CA GLN A 60 -36.01 -5.23 7.13
C GLN A 60 -36.24 -4.39 5.87
N GLN A 61 -36.53 -3.09 6.01
CA GLN A 61 -36.59 -2.16 4.88
C GLN A 61 -35.22 -1.52 4.66
N ILE A 62 -34.88 -1.23 3.39
CA ILE A 62 -33.60 -0.58 3.05
C ILE A 62 -33.60 0.84 3.63
N ARG A 63 -32.61 1.13 4.47
CA ARG A 63 -32.42 2.50 4.98
C ARG A 63 -31.97 3.39 3.83
N THR A 64 -32.60 4.55 3.69
CA THR A 64 -32.16 5.57 2.73
C THR A 64 -31.43 6.71 3.43
N ARG A 65 -30.66 7.47 2.66
CA ARG A 65 -30.08 8.76 3.04
C ARG A 65 -30.31 9.75 1.93
N GLU A 66 -30.48 11.01 2.29
CA GLU A 66 -30.50 12.09 1.31
C GLU A 66 -29.08 12.50 0.96
N VAL A 67 -28.76 12.52 -0.32
CA VAL A 67 -27.48 13.01 -0.86
C VAL A 67 -27.79 13.93 -2.03
N MET A 68 -27.47 15.22 -1.88
CA MET A 68 -27.71 16.25 -2.91
C MET A 68 -29.17 16.26 -3.43
N GLY A 69 -30.16 16.08 -2.54
CA GLY A 69 -31.58 16.07 -2.89
C GLY A 69 -32.14 14.73 -3.40
N TYR A 70 -31.33 13.66 -3.45
CA TYR A 70 -31.77 12.33 -3.85
C TYR A 70 -31.82 11.37 -2.66
N HIS A 71 -32.86 10.56 -2.56
CA HIS A 71 -32.93 9.45 -1.61
C HIS A 71 -32.22 8.22 -2.16
N LEU A 72 -31.02 7.95 -1.66
CA LEU A 72 -30.20 6.81 -2.06
C LEU A 72 -30.13 5.77 -0.94
N PRO A 73 -29.97 4.48 -1.25
CA PRO A 73 -29.72 3.46 -0.24
C PRO A 73 -28.50 3.81 0.62
N ARG A 74 -28.61 3.57 1.93
CA ARG A 74 -27.45 3.54 2.83
C ARG A 74 -26.69 2.25 2.60
N VAL A 75 -25.41 2.42 2.36
CA VAL A 75 -24.47 1.33 2.15
C VAL A 75 -23.43 1.42 3.26
N GLU A 76 -23.21 0.30 3.94
CA GLU A 76 -22.05 0.11 4.80
C GLU A 76 -20.87 -0.31 3.91
N THR A 77 -19.83 0.50 3.92
CA THR A 77 -18.59 0.25 3.19
C THR A 77 -17.46 0.06 4.18
N ARG A 78 -16.63 -0.97 3.98
CA ARG A 78 -15.37 -1.10 4.71
C ARG A 78 -14.42 0.02 4.33
N SER A 79 -13.47 0.34 5.21
CA SER A 79 -12.43 1.29 4.85
C SER A 79 -11.55 0.69 3.75
N ASP A 80 -11.02 1.53 2.85
CA ASP A 80 -10.10 1.08 1.80
C ASP A 80 -8.88 0.36 2.40
N THR A 81 -8.43 0.80 3.58
CA THR A 81 -7.36 0.17 4.35
C THR A 81 -7.70 -1.24 4.79
N ASP A 82 -8.89 -1.46 5.35
CA ASP A 82 -9.32 -2.81 5.74
C ASP A 82 -9.41 -3.74 4.53
N SER A 83 -9.93 -3.23 3.40
CA SER A 83 -10.08 -4.02 2.19
C SER A 83 -8.75 -4.50 1.62
N PHE A 84 -7.73 -3.63 1.53
CA PHE A 84 -6.45 -4.09 0.99
C PHE A 84 -5.70 -4.96 2.01
N LEU A 85 -5.73 -4.66 3.32
CA LEU A 85 -5.10 -5.51 4.34
C LEU A 85 -5.74 -6.90 4.40
N HIS A 86 -7.05 -7.00 4.22
CA HIS A 86 -7.74 -8.27 4.05
C HIS A 86 -7.18 -9.09 2.88
N ALA A 87 -6.90 -8.44 1.74
CA ALA A 87 -6.24 -9.10 0.61
C ALA A 87 -4.78 -9.50 0.94
N ILE A 88 -4.02 -8.66 1.65
CA ILE A 88 -2.65 -9.01 2.11
C ILE A 88 -2.66 -10.28 2.96
N GLY A 89 -3.66 -10.45 3.84
CA GLY A 89 -3.83 -11.66 4.64
C GLY A 89 -4.11 -12.95 3.85
N LYS A 90 -4.24 -12.87 2.52
CA LYS A 90 -4.36 -14.02 1.62
C LYS A 90 -3.04 -14.51 1.05
N LEU A 91 -1.96 -13.76 1.22
CA LEU A 91 -0.64 -14.21 0.84
C LEU A 91 -0.23 -15.41 1.70
N ASP A 92 0.33 -16.43 1.07
CA ASP A 92 0.96 -17.51 1.85
C ASP A 92 2.30 -17.05 2.45
N ASN A 93 2.85 -17.82 3.39
CA ASN A 93 4.11 -17.46 4.05
C ASN A 93 5.26 -17.33 3.05
N SER A 94 5.34 -18.20 2.04
CA SER A 94 6.41 -18.16 1.03
C SER A 94 6.33 -16.90 0.17
N GLN A 95 5.12 -16.50 -0.24
CA GLN A 95 4.89 -15.23 -0.93
C GLN A 95 5.28 -14.04 -0.05
N THR A 96 4.89 -14.07 1.22
CA THR A 96 5.17 -13.02 2.19
C THR A 96 6.67 -12.87 2.45
N GLU A 97 7.36 -13.98 2.69
CA GLU A 97 8.82 -14.02 2.87
C GLU A 97 9.54 -13.46 1.65
N ARG A 98 9.17 -13.92 0.44
CA ARG A 98 9.76 -13.40 -0.80
C ARG A 98 9.51 -11.91 -0.99
N TRP A 99 8.32 -11.42 -0.64
CA TRP A 99 7.98 -10.01 -0.73
C TRP A 99 8.83 -9.16 0.22
N LEU A 100 8.93 -9.59 1.48
CA LEU A 100 9.73 -8.92 2.50
C LEU A 100 11.24 -8.98 2.22
N SER A 101 11.69 -9.95 1.42
CA SER A 101 13.11 -10.10 1.03
C SER A 101 13.53 -9.20 -0.12
N LEU A 102 12.61 -8.44 -0.73
CA LEU A 102 12.95 -7.57 -1.85
C LEU A 102 13.82 -6.38 -1.40
N PRO A 103 14.83 -5.95 -2.20
CA PRO A 103 15.76 -4.90 -1.81
C PRO A 103 15.11 -3.57 -1.38
N GLY A 104 13.97 -3.23 -2.00
CA GLY A 104 13.23 -2.01 -1.68
C GLY A 104 12.75 -1.96 -0.22
N VAL A 105 12.53 -3.11 0.43
CA VAL A 105 12.12 -3.17 1.85
C VAL A 105 13.25 -2.65 2.75
N SER A 106 14.48 -3.10 2.51
CA SER A 106 15.67 -2.63 3.25
C SER A 106 15.89 -1.12 3.09
N PHE A 107 15.64 -0.57 1.90
CA PHE A 107 15.67 0.88 1.69
C PHE A 107 14.69 1.62 2.61
N PHE A 108 13.44 1.15 2.70
CA PHE A 108 12.43 1.77 3.55
C PHE A 108 12.69 1.61 5.05
N VAL A 109 13.21 0.45 5.47
CA VAL A 109 13.58 0.18 6.86
C VAL A 109 14.68 1.15 7.33
N ASN A 110 15.66 1.43 6.47
CA ASN A 110 16.85 2.18 6.86
C ASN A 110 16.74 3.70 6.65
N ARG A 111 15.89 4.16 5.74
CA ARG A 111 15.76 5.59 5.45
C ARG A 111 15.02 6.34 6.56
N THR A 112 15.42 7.58 6.81
CA THR A 112 14.59 8.57 7.52
C THR A 112 13.84 9.40 6.47
N PRO A 113 12.50 9.49 6.51
CA PRO A 113 11.76 10.22 5.49
C PRO A 113 12.06 11.72 5.56
N GLN A 114 12.30 12.33 4.40
CA GLN A 114 12.53 13.78 4.31
C GLN A 114 11.30 14.56 4.77
N GLY A 115 11.57 15.69 5.43
CA GLY A 115 10.55 16.55 6.02
C GLY A 115 10.17 16.16 7.45
N ALA A 116 10.54 14.97 7.93
CA ALA A 116 10.47 14.68 9.35
C ALA A 116 11.58 15.42 10.11
N LYS A 117 11.24 16.01 11.27
CA LYS A 117 12.23 16.66 12.17
C LYS A 117 12.48 15.85 13.44
N GLY A 118 11.44 15.19 13.97
CA GLY A 118 11.55 14.33 15.16
C GLY A 118 12.33 14.94 16.33
N ASN A 119 12.88 14.07 17.16
CA ASN A 119 13.82 14.35 18.23
C ASN A 119 15.14 13.63 17.96
N ASN A 120 16.26 14.29 18.26
CA ASN A 120 17.57 13.63 18.30
C ASN A 120 17.77 13.05 19.72
N LEU A 121 18.06 11.76 19.81
CA LEU A 121 18.50 11.15 21.06
C LEU A 121 20.04 11.25 21.15
N SER A 122 20.56 11.57 22.33
CA SER A 122 22.00 11.72 22.54
C SER A 122 22.78 10.48 22.08
N GLY A 123 23.74 10.68 21.17
CA GLY A 123 24.57 9.60 20.61
C GLY A 123 23.96 8.84 19.43
N ARG A 124 22.74 9.19 18.98
CA ARG A 124 22.10 8.59 17.81
C ARG A 124 21.98 9.60 16.66
N ARG A 125 22.20 9.14 15.42
CA ARG A 125 22.07 9.98 14.21
C ARG A 125 20.66 9.97 13.64
N GLU A 126 19.86 8.97 14.01
CA GLU A 126 18.50 8.77 13.57
C GLU A 126 17.52 9.71 14.31
N LEU A 127 16.39 9.99 13.65
CA LEU A 127 15.29 10.74 14.25
C LEU A 127 14.35 9.80 14.99
N PHE A 128 13.86 10.24 16.14
CA PHE A 128 12.88 9.52 16.94
C PHE A 128 11.64 10.38 17.17
N ASP A 129 10.46 9.76 17.27
CA ASP A 129 9.26 10.48 17.68
C ASP A 129 9.21 10.68 19.20
N ARG A 130 8.07 11.16 19.71
CA ARG A 130 7.90 11.44 21.15
C ARG A 130 7.77 10.18 21.99
N GLN A 131 7.46 9.06 21.35
CA GLN A 131 7.32 7.75 21.96
C GLN A 131 8.65 7.00 21.93
N GLY A 132 9.71 7.59 21.38
CA GLY A 132 11.02 6.98 21.25
C GLY A 132 11.10 5.97 20.11
N GLN A 133 10.14 5.99 19.17
CA GLN A 133 10.16 5.12 17.99
C GLN A 133 11.05 5.76 16.93
N ARG A 134 11.89 4.96 16.28
CA ARG A 134 12.72 5.42 15.16
C ARG A 134 11.80 5.82 14.01
N ILE A 135 11.96 7.04 13.51
CA ILE A 135 11.24 7.53 12.34
C ILE A 135 11.92 6.96 11.10
N ASN A 136 11.25 6.03 10.42
CA ASN A 136 11.69 5.46 9.16
C ASN A 136 10.53 5.30 8.14
N GLY A 137 10.80 4.70 6.98
CA GLY A 137 9.79 4.48 5.96
C GLY A 137 9.34 5.76 5.26
N VAL A 138 8.03 5.96 5.10
CA VAL A 138 7.47 7.04 4.28
C VAL A 138 6.64 8.01 5.12
N LEU A 139 6.94 9.30 5.04
CA LEU A 139 6.13 10.35 5.67
C LEU A 139 4.79 10.48 4.95
N ASN A 140 3.69 10.48 5.68
CA ASN A 140 2.37 10.79 5.13
C ASN A 140 2.20 12.32 5.07
N ARG A 141 2.40 12.90 3.89
CA ARG A 141 2.35 14.36 3.68
C ARG A 141 0.95 14.93 3.85
N THR A 142 -0.09 14.13 3.63
CA THR A 142 -1.49 14.56 3.76
C THR A 142 -1.95 14.66 5.21
N ARG A 143 -1.28 13.95 6.12
CA ARG A 143 -1.63 13.88 7.55
C ARG A 143 -0.64 14.59 8.46
N THR A 144 0.58 14.84 7.99
CA THR A 144 1.60 15.54 8.77
C THR A 144 1.34 17.04 8.76
N VAL A 145 0.85 17.58 9.89
CA VAL A 145 0.61 19.03 10.06
C VAL A 145 1.83 19.74 10.65
N ASP A 146 2.58 19.10 11.57
CA ASP A 146 3.83 19.62 12.13
C ASP A 146 4.96 18.60 11.91
N PRO A 147 6.06 18.97 11.23
CA PRO A 147 7.24 18.12 11.03
C PRO A 147 7.87 17.51 12.30
N ARG A 148 7.64 18.10 13.48
CA ARG A 148 8.10 17.57 14.78
C ARG A 148 7.21 16.44 15.31
N TYR A 149 6.02 16.28 14.74
CA TYR A 149 5.04 15.24 15.04
C TYR A 149 4.63 14.53 13.74
N PRO A 150 5.60 13.89 13.07
CA PRO A 150 5.35 13.31 11.76
C PRO A 150 4.30 12.20 11.85
N TYR A 151 3.40 12.15 10.88
CA TYR A 151 2.60 10.95 10.62
C TYR A 151 3.33 10.17 9.52
N TYR A 152 3.75 8.94 9.78
CA TYR A 152 4.57 8.14 8.86
C TYR A 152 4.12 6.68 8.84
N ALA A 153 4.54 5.96 7.80
CA ALA A 153 4.36 4.52 7.66
C ALA A 153 5.72 3.82 7.86
N PRO A 154 6.01 3.34 9.09
CA PRO A 154 7.27 2.67 9.40
C PRO A 154 7.27 1.20 9.03
N ILE A 155 8.47 0.62 9.02
CA ILE A 155 8.68 -0.83 9.13
C ILE A 155 9.52 -1.06 10.38
N ASP A 156 9.11 -1.99 11.24
CA ASP A 156 9.78 -2.28 12.50
C ASP A 156 11.18 -2.88 12.24
N LEU A 157 12.22 -2.13 12.62
CA LEU A 157 13.61 -2.49 12.35
C LEU A 157 14.02 -3.79 13.03
N GLU A 158 13.73 -3.92 14.33
CA GLU A 158 14.16 -5.08 15.12
C GLU A 158 13.51 -6.35 14.59
N LYS A 159 12.21 -6.28 14.27
CA LYS A 159 11.48 -7.42 13.69
C LYS A 159 11.95 -7.74 12.27
N TYR A 160 12.29 -6.73 11.47
CA TYR A 160 12.84 -6.94 10.14
C TYR A 160 14.24 -7.57 10.19
N GLU A 161 15.10 -7.15 11.12
CA GLU A 161 16.41 -7.75 11.35
C GLU A 161 16.29 -9.21 11.82
N ALA A 162 15.34 -9.49 12.73
CA ALA A 162 15.03 -10.86 13.15
C ALA A 162 14.57 -11.72 11.94
N PHE A 163 13.71 -11.17 11.08
CA PHE A 163 13.30 -11.81 9.83
C PHE A 163 14.50 -12.10 8.91
N GLN A 164 15.41 -11.14 8.73
CA GLN A 164 16.64 -11.35 7.95
C GLN A 164 17.55 -12.44 8.56
N ALA A 165 17.48 -12.65 9.88
CA ALA A 165 18.16 -13.73 10.57
C ALA A 165 17.41 -15.09 10.53
N GLY A 166 16.24 -15.15 9.88
CA GLY A 166 15.43 -16.35 9.72
C GLY A 166 14.29 -16.52 10.71
N ASP A 167 14.02 -15.52 11.57
CA ASP A 167 12.86 -15.54 12.47
C ASP A 167 11.57 -15.10 11.75
N LEU A 168 10.67 -16.05 11.55
CA LEU A 168 9.41 -15.84 10.84
C LEU A 168 8.24 -15.45 11.75
N SER A 169 8.48 -15.24 13.05
CA SER A 169 7.44 -14.98 14.06
C SER A 169 6.63 -13.71 13.81
N HIS A 170 7.13 -12.80 12.98
CA HIS A 170 6.54 -11.48 12.72
C HIS A 170 6.16 -11.23 11.25
N LEU A 171 6.07 -12.28 10.41
CA LEU A 171 5.77 -12.14 8.98
C LEU A 171 4.51 -11.32 8.70
N GLN A 172 3.41 -11.61 9.39
CA GLN A 172 2.14 -10.92 9.18
C GLN A 172 2.22 -9.43 9.53
N LEU A 173 2.86 -9.09 10.65
CA LEU A 173 3.01 -7.70 11.06
C LEU A 173 3.86 -6.92 10.05
N LEU A 174 4.98 -7.50 9.59
CA LEU A 174 5.86 -6.87 8.62
C LEU A 174 5.18 -6.70 7.26
N SER A 175 4.36 -7.67 6.81
CA SER A 175 3.63 -7.59 5.55
C SER A 175 2.55 -6.50 5.58
N GLU A 176 1.83 -6.36 6.70
CA GLU A 176 0.87 -5.28 6.92
C GLU A 176 1.55 -3.91 6.94
N GLN A 177 2.69 -3.78 7.62
CA GLN A 177 3.50 -2.54 7.63
C GLN A 177 3.97 -2.16 6.23
N LEU A 178 4.48 -3.12 5.45
CA LEU A 178 4.91 -2.89 4.08
C LEU A 178 3.72 -2.46 3.19
N ALA A 179 2.56 -3.08 3.36
CA ALA A 179 1.36 -2.72 2.61
C ALA A 179 0.87 -1.31 2.95
N MET A 180 0.86 -0.94 4.24
CA MET A 180 0.56 0.42 4.71
C MET A 180 1.57 1.46 4.19
N LEU A 181 2.84 1.07 4.04
CA LEU A 181 3.87 1.91 3.43
C LEU A 181 3.55 2.19 1.96
N LEU A 182 3.26 1.15 1.16
CA LEU A 182 2.86 1.34 -0.25
C LEU A 182 1.58 2.19 -0.37
N TYR A 183 0.60 1.95 0.50
CA TYR A 183 -0.60 2.79 0.57
C TYR A 183 -0.27 4.27 0.83
N THR A 184 0.69 4.53 1.71
CA THR A 184 1.15 5.89 2.01
C THR A 184 1.88 6.53 0.83
N VAL A 185 2.70 5.77 0.08
CA VAL A 185 3.30 6.23 -1.18
C VAL A 185 2.20 6.67 -2.13
N ARG A 186 1.19 5.84 -2.39
CA ARG A 186 0.06 6.21 -3.25
C ARG A 186 -0.65 7.48 -2.79
N ASN A 187 -0.93 7.62 -1.50
CA ASN A 187 -1.62 8.81 -0.99
C ASN A 187 -0.81 10.09 -1.20
N ASN A 188 0.50 10.02 -0.98
CA ASN A 188 1.39 11.16 -1.25
C ASN A 188 1.40 11.52 -2.74
N LEU A 189 1.38 10.52 -3.63
CA LEU A 189 1.34 10.75 -5.07
C LEU A 189 0.02 11.37 -5.56
N MET A 190 -1.11 10.98 -4.95
CA MET A 190 -2.44 11.45 -5.35
C MET A 190 -2.83 12.79 -4.76
N HIS A 191 -2.36 13.09 -3.55
CA HIS A 191 -2.85 14.21 -2.74
C HIS A 191 -1.74 15.09 -2.17
N GLY A 192 -0.47 14.74 -2.36
CA GLY A 192 0.65 15.59 -1.98
C GLY A 192 0.63 16.90 -2.74
N HIS A 193 0.93 18.01 -2.07
CA HIS A 193 1.11 19.30 -2.73
C HIS A 193 2.12 19.16 -3.88
N LYS A 194 1.77 19.75 -5.04
CA LYS A 194 2.30 19.52 -6.39
C LYS A 194 3.79 19.83 -6.64
N GLU A 195 4.63 19.90 -5.62
CA GLU A 195 6.09 19.82 -5.82
C GLU A 195 6.51 18.35 -6.02
N VAL A 196 5.89 17.71 -7.01
CA VAL A 196 6.11 16.30 -7.41
C VAL A 196 7.54 16.03 -7.88
N MET A 197 8.35 17.08 -8.00
CA MET A 197 9.74 17.04 -8.46
C MET A 197 10.76 17.16 -7.33
N SER A 198 10.38 17.00 -6.06
CA SER A 198 11.39 16.78 -5.02
C SER A 198 12.11 15.47 -5.35
N GLN A 199 13.44 15.51 -5.58
CA GLN A 199 14.24 14.36 -6.04
C GLN A 199 14.06 13.08 -5.19
N ASN A 200 13.58 13.22 -3.96
CA ASN A 200 13.28 12.12 -3.04
C ASN A 200 12.02 11.33 -3.45
N ASP A 201 11.01 11.98 -4.03
CA ASP A 201 9.79 11.28 -4.48
C ASP A 201 10.10 10.28 -5.60
N GLY A 202 11.09 10.59 -6.45
CA GLY A 202 11.60 9.66 -7.45
C GLY A 202 12.20 8.39 -6.84
N GLU A 203 13.09 8.53 -5.86
CA GLU A 203 13.74 7.39 -5.19
C GLU A 203 12.74 6.54 -4.38
N VAL A 204 11.76 7.19 -3.72
CA VAL A 204 10.64 6.51 -3.05
C VAL A 204 9.91 5.61 -4.03
N VAL A 205 9.50 6.16 -5.17
CA VAL A 205 8.69 5.44 -6.16
C VAL A 205 9.49 4.36 -6.84
N PHE A 206 10.75 4.63 -7.19
CA PHE A 206 11.67 3.67 -7.76
C PHE A 206 11.80 2.41 -6.89
N ASN A 207 11.95 2.59 -5.57
CA ASN A 207 12.04 1.46 -4.63
C ASN A 207 10.68 0.82 -4.31
N ALA A 208 9.58 1.57 -4.38
CA ALA A 208 8.23 1.05 -4.12
C ALA A 208 7.65 0.25 -5.29
N TYR A 209 8.02 0.59 -6.54
CA TYR A 209 7.48 -0.04 -7.75
C TYR A 209 7.69 -1.56 -7.79
N PRO A 210 8.91 -2.11 -7.62
CA PRO A 210 9.12 -3.56 -7.64
C PRO A 210 8.36 -4.30 -6.53
N LEU A 211 8.19 -3.65 -5.37
CA LEU A 211 7.44 -4.21 -4.24
C LEU A 211 5.96 -4.37 -4.60
N LEU A 212 5.37 -3.35 -5.24
CA LEU A 212 3.99 -3.38 -5.68
C LEU A 212 3.79 -4.34 -6.86
N GLU A 213 4.74 -4.40 -7.80
CA GLU A 213 4.71 -5.34 -8.93
C GLU A 213 4.72 -6.80 -8.44
N PHE A 214 5.61 -7.12 -7.50
CA PHE A 214 5.64 -8.44 -6.88
C PHE A 214 4.31 -8.77 -6.19
N LEU A 215 3.78 -7.82 -5.41
CA LEU A 215 2.50 -8.00 -4.73
C LEU A 215 1.37 -8.32 -5.71
N VAL A 216 1.24 -7.55 -6.79
CA VAL A 216 0.26 -7.81 -7.86
C VAL A 216 0.44 -9.21 -8.46
N SER A 217 1.69 -9.62 -8.69
CA SER A 217 1.99 -10.95 -9.25
C SER A 217 1.59 -12.13 -8.35
N CYS A 218 1.43 -11.90 -7.04
CA CYS A 218 0.96 -12.92 -6.11
C CYS A 218 -0.53 -13.24 -6.32
N PHE A 219 -1.33 -12.26 -6.76
CA PHE A 219 -2.77 -12.41 -6.95
C PHE A 219 -3.15 -12.80 -8.38
N VAL A 220 -2.39 -12.35 -9.37
CA VAL A 220 -2.73 -12.55 -10.78
C VAL A 220 -1.53 -13.03 -11.61
N LYS A 221 -1.80 -13.93 -12.56
CA LYS A 221 -0.84 -14.35 -13.57
C LYS A 221 -0.66 -13.21 -14.54
N ILE A 222 0.49 -12.56 -14.48
CA ILE A 222 0.80 -11.48 -15.41
C ILE A 222 1.33 -12.10 -16.71
N PRO A 223 0.63 -11.96 -17.86
CA PRO A 223 1.11 -12.52 -19.12
C PRO A 223 2.49 -11.94 -19.46
N ARG A 224 3.35 -12.73 -20.11
CA ARG A 224 4.62 -12.20 -20.62
C ARG A 224 4.32 -11.17 -21.69
N VAL A 225 5.03 -10.04 -21.67
CA VAL A 225 4.92 -8.98 -22.68
C VAL A 225 5.07 -9.65 -24.04
N ARG A 226 4.07 -9.48 -24.92
CA ARG A 226 4.24 -9.84 -26.33
C ARG A 226 5.28 -8.87 -26.87
N GLU A 227 6.43 -9.38 -27.31
CA GLU A 227 7.33 -8.62 -28.18
C GLU A 227 6.52 -8.30 -29.43
N TRP A 228 6.21 -7.01 -29.64
CA TRP A 228 5.54 -6.50 -30.83
C TRP A 228 6.60 -5.98 -31.80
#